data_AF-A0A3N7AFH1-F1
#
_entry.id   AF-A0A3N7AFH1-F1
#
_cell.length_a   1.000
_cell.length_b   1.000
_cell.length_c   1.000
_cell.angle_alpha   90.00
_cell.angle_beta   90.00
_cell.angle_gamma   90.00
#
_symmetry.space_group_name_H-M   'P 1'
#
loop_
_entity.id
_entity.type
_entity.pdbx_description
1 polymer ?
#
loop_
_entity_poly.entity_id
_entity_poly.type
_entity_poly.pdbx_seq_one_letter_code
_entity_poly.pdbx_strand_id
1 'polypeptide(L)'
;MGDKIIIMLDNHTEIFGNLCNFTDRFNELKIYSKELAKIIEDETLKYVSDQEQYDIKTEEFDRKFHFVNDTFKRNLRTSIIVSLVTIMENELHQFCNMMKRINNINIKHNTFKGTILEQFKIYINDVVDLRFELSKNNWKLINEIIELRNCIVHHDSNLEDWYGRKFAKIEVIRNLSQAIPSIIIDEKSSNIILDDGSCNECITVVQSFFDNLYKHTLLLYPKANSTSNIFNENNSLDF
;
A
#
# COMPACT_ATOMS: atom_id res chain seq x y z
N MET A 1 -42.18 0.69 12.16
CA MET A 1 -40.82 0.53 12.72
C MET A 1 -40.24 -0.69 12.03
N GLY A 2 -39.37 -0.49 11.04
CA GLY A 2 -38.75 -1.60 10.31
C GLY A 2 -37.55 -2.08 11.10
N ASP A 3 -37.60 -3.30 11.60
CA ASP A 3 -36.45 -3.98 12.17
C ASP A 3 -35.38 -4.08 11.07
N LYS A 4 -34.32 -3.29 11.21
CA LYS A 4 -33.09 -3.50 10.44
C LYS A 4 -32.55 -4.85 10.86
N ILE A 5 -32.72 -5.86 10.01
CA ILE A 5 -31.98 -7.11 10.10
C ILE A 5 -30.50 -6.74 9.95
N ILE A 6 -29.80 -6.60 11.07
CA ILE A 6 -28.35 -6.55 11.09
C ILE A 6 -27.92 -8.00 10.87
N ILE A 7 -27.52 -8.33 9.65
CA ILE A 7 -26.83 -9.58 9.39
C ILE A 7 -25.51 -9.49 10.15
N MET A 8 -25.44 -10.08 11.34
CA MET A 8 -24.17 -10.32 12.02
C MET A 8 -23.43 -11.38 11.21
N LEU A 9 -22.51 -10.94 10.35
CA LEU A 9 -21.51 -11.80 9.78
C LEU A 9 -20.65 -12.33 10.93
N ASP A 10 -20.31 -13.61 10.93
CA ASP A 10 -19.34 -14.13 11.87
C ASP A 10 -17.97 -13.48 11.62
N ASN A 11 -17.15 -13.40 12.67
CA ASN A 11 -15.85 -12.72 12.63
C ASN A 11 -14.97 -13.23 11.47
N HIS A 12 -15.00 -14.53 11.18
CA HIS A 12 -14.21 -15.11 10.09
C HIS A 12 -14.67 -14.59 8.74
N THR A 13 -15.99 -14.57 8.48
CA THR A 13 -16.55 -14.01 7.24
C THR A 13 -16.22 -12.52 7.10
N GLU A 14 -16.25 -11.74 8.18
CA GLU A 14 -15.85 -10.32 8.14
C GLU A 14 -14.37 -10.15 7.78
N ILE A 15 -13.47 -10.90 8.41
CA ILE A 15 -12.02 -10.84 8.13
C ILE A 15 -11.74 -11.26 6.68
N PHE A 16 -12.33 -12.36 6.24
CA PHE A 16 -12.16 -12.87 4.89
C PHE A 16 -12.68 -11.88 3.83
N GLY A 17 -13.86 -11.29 4.08
CA GLY A 17 -14.42 -10.27 3.20
C GLY A 17 -13.51 -9.04 3.05
N ASN A 18 -12.90 -8.57 4.14
CA ASN A 18 -11.94 -7.48 4.10
C ASN A 18 -10.65 -7.88 3.36
N LEU A 19 -10.14 -9.12 3.55
CA LEU A 19 -9.00 -9.63 2.79
C LEU A 19 -9.29 -9.67 1.28
N CYS A 20 -10.49 -10.11 0.86
CA CYS A 20 -10.88 -10.11 -0.55
C CYS A 20 -10.91 -8.70 -1.13
N ASN A 21 -11.59 -7.77 -0.45
CA ASN A 21 -11.66 -6.37 -0.87
C ASN A 21 -10.27 -5.73 -0.98
N PHE A 22 -9.44 -5.93 0.05
CA PHE A 22 -8.03 -5.52 0.04
C PHE A 22 -7.29 -6.05 -1.20
N THR A 23 -7.42 -7.35 -1.47
CA THR A 23 -6.76 -8.02 -2.60
C THR A 23 -7.21 -7.43 -3.93
N ASP A 24 -8.51 -7.16 -4.09
CA ASP A 24 -9.06 -6.55 -5.30
C ASP A 24 -8.50 -5.15 -5.54
N ARG A 25 -8.48 -4.30 -4.50
CA ARG A 25 -7.89 -2.94 -4.59
C ARG A 25 -6.42 -2.95 -4.99
N PHE A 26 -5.65 -3.92 -4.49
CA PHE A 26 -4.25 -4.08 -4.88
C PHE A 26 -4.08 -4.59 -6.32
N ASN A 27 -4.95 -5.51 -6.75
CA ASN A 27 -4.98 -5.96 -8.14
C ASN A 27 -5.35 -4.83 -9.10
N GLU A 28 -6.31 -3.99 -8.74
CA GLU A 28 -6.67 -2.77 -9.49
C GLU A 28 -5.47 -1.82 -9.59
N LEU A 29 -4.71 -1.61 -8.50
CA LEU A 29 -3.50 -0.79 -8.54
C LEU A 29 -2.41 -1.40 -9.46
N LYS A 30 -2.25 -2.72 -9.48
CA LYS A 30 -1.33 -3.39 -10.43
C LYS A 30 -1.78 -3.21 -11.88
N ILE A 31 -3.09 -3.29 -12.14
CA ILE A 31 -3.65 -3.02 -13.48
C ILE A 31 -3.35 -1.56 -13.84
N TYR A 32 -3.65 -0.62 -12.95
CA TYR A 32 -3.35 0.80 -13.14
C TYR A 32 -1.87 1.04 -13.45
N SER A 33 -0.96 0.45 -12.67
CA SER A 33 0.49 0.55 -12.91
C SER A 33 0.88 0.04 -14.30
N LYS A 34 0.29 -1.07 -14.77
CA LYS A 34 0.56 -1.62 -16.11
C LYS A 34 0.02 -0.73 -17.22
N GLU A 35 -1.17 -0.16 -17.05
CA GLU A 35 -1.74 0.75 -18.04
C GLU A 35 -0.92 2.04 -18.15
N LEU A 36 -0.42 2.57 -17.03
CA LEU A 36 0.51 3.72 -17.07
C LEU A 36 1.84 3.38 -17.76
N ALA A 37 2.38 2.18 -17.54
CA ALA A 37 3.60 1.73 -18.21
C ALA A 37 3.42 1.69 -19.74
N LYS A 38 2.29 1.17 -20.22
CA LYS A 38 1.95 1.18 -21.66
C LYS A 38 1.85 2.60 -22.22
N ILE A 39 1.18 3.50 -21.50
CA ILE A 39 1.06 4.91 -21.92
C ILE A 39 2.45 5.56 -22.04
N ILE A 40 3.34 5.28 -21.08
CA ILE A 40 4.73 5.76 -21.10
C ILE A 40 5.48 5.21 -22.32
N GLU A 41 5.36 3.91 -22.59
CA GLU A 41 6.01 3.24 -23.71
C GLU A 41 5.52 3.80 -25.05
N ASP A 42 4.20 3.87 -25.23
CA ASP A 42 3.57 4.41 -26.45
C ASP A 42 4.00 5.85 -26.72
N GLU A 43 4.04 6.70 -25.69
CA GLU A 43 4.44 8.10 -25.84
C GLU A 43 5.94 8.23 -26.15
N THR A 44 6.77 7.35 -25.58
CA THR A 44 8.21 7.28 -25.90
C THR A 44 8.43 6.84 -27.35
N LEU A 45 7.70 5.82 -27.83
CA LEU A 45 7.81 5.29 -29.19
C LEU A 45 7.36 6.31 -30.24
N LYS A 46 6.23 7.00 -30.01
CA LYS A 46 5.77 8.09 -30.89
C LYS A 46 6.84 9.17 -31.03
N TYR A 47 7.45 9.55 -29.91
CA TYR A 47 8.50 10.55 -29.91
C TYR A 47 9.74 10.12 -30.73
N VAL A 48 10.22 8.89 -30.55
CA VAL A 48 11.37 8.35 -31.32
C VAL A 48 11.04 8.32 -32.82
N SER A 49 9.83 7.91 -33.18
CA SER A 49 9.38 7.91 -34.59
C SER A 49 9.33 9.33 -35.18
N ASP A 50 8.80 10.31 -34.44
CA ASP A 50 8.76 11.72 -34.86
C ASP A 50 10.18 12.26 -35.10
N GLN A 51 11.15 11.86 -34.26
CA GLN A 51 12.55 12.28 -34.40
C GLN A 51 13.17 11.79 -35.71
N GLU A 52 13.05 10.49 -35.97
CA GLU A 52 13.65 9.83 -37.12
C GLU A 52 13.04 10.30 -38.44
N GLN A 53 11.73 10.57 -38.44
CA GLN A 53 11.00 10.96 -39.64
C GLN A 53 11.33 12.39 -40.10
N TYR A 54 11.58 13.31 -39.18
CA TYR A 54 11.60 14.73 -39.51
C TYR A 54 12.95 15.45 -39.29
N ASP A 55 13.98 14.79 -38.71
CA ASP A 55 15.29 15.40 -38.36
C ASP A 55 15.15 16.77 -37.66
N ILE A 56 14.11 16.89 -36.82
CA ILE A 56 13.72 18.16 -36.20
C ILE A 56 14.64 18.39 -34.99
N LYS A 57 15.69 19.18 -35.16
CA LYS A 57 16.43 19.79 -34.04
C LYS A 57 15.89 21.18 -33.76
N THR A 58 14.65 21.26 -33.27
CA THR A 58 14.04 22.53 -32.83
C THR A 58 13.95 22.59 -31.32
N GLU A 59 13.92 23.80 -30.77
CA GLU A 59 13.70 24.04 -29.35
C GLU A 59 12.36 23.47 -28.85
N GLU A 60 11.36 23.35 -29.74
CA GLU A 60 10.10 22.68 -29.44
C GLU A 60 10.29 21.17 -29.27
N PHE A 61 11.09 20.56 -30.14
CA PHE A 61 11.41 19.14 -30.09
C PHE A 61 12.22 18.77 -28.84
N ASP A 62 13.21 19.60 -28.47
CA ASP A 62 13.97 19.44 -27.22
C ASP A 62 13.06 19.59 -25.98
N ARG A 63 12.11 20.54 -26.00
CA ARG A 63 11.12 20.67 -24.92
C ARG A 63 10.22 19.44 -24.81
N LYS A 64 9.74 18.91 -25.93
CA LYS A 64 8.94 17.67 -25.96
C LYS A 64 9.76 16.47 -25.46
N PHE A 65 11.04 16.39 -25.81
CA PHE A 65 11.97 15.37 -25.30
C PHE A 65 12.01 15.36 -23.78
N HIS A 66 12.32 16.52 -23.20
CA HIS A 66 12.43 16.68 -21.76
C HIS A 66 11.11 16.40 -21.06
N PHE A 67 9.99 16.86 -21.63
CA PHE A 67 8.67 16.56 -21.08
C PHE A 67 8.39 15.05 -21.05
N VAL A 68 8.57 14.33 -22.16
CA VAL A 68 8.25 12.90 -22.24
C VAL A 68 9.22 12.07 -21.40
N ASN A 69 10.53 12.34 -21.47
CA ASN A 69 11.54 11.49 -20.84
C ASN A 69 11.80 11.79 -19.37
N ASP A 70 11.48 12.98 -18.88
CA ASP A 70 11.64 13.33 -17.47
C ASP A 70 10.27 13.52 -16.81
N THR A 71 9.62 14.65 -17.05
CA THR A 71 8.43 15.08 -16.31
C THR A 71 7.27 14.09 -16.40
N PHE A 72 6.92 13.64 -17.60
CA PHE A 72 5.76 12.78 -17.84
C PHE A 72 5.94 11.41 -17.20
N LYS A 73 7.05 10.72 -17.50
CA LYS A 73 7.42 9.43 -16.91
C LYS A 73 7.47 9.51 -15.39
N ARG A 74 8.19 10.49 -14.86
CA ARG A 74 8.35 10.69 -13.42
C ARG A 74 7.01 10.88 -12.73
N ASN A 75 6.15 11.76 -13.24
CA ASN A 75 4.85 12.04 -12.63
C ASN A 75 3.91 10.83 -12.63
N LEU A 76 3.92 10.01 -13.68
CA LEU A 76 3.11 8.80 -13.73
C LEU A 76 3.64 7.71 -12.79
N ARG A 77 4.96 7.58 -12.64
CA ARG A 77 5.57 6.64 -11.68
C ARG A 77 5.26 7.03 -10.23
N THR A 78 5.46 8.31 -9.90
CA THR A 78 5.27 8.81 -8.55
C THR A 78 3.81 8.75 -8.12
N SER A 79 2.85 8.93 -9.05
CA SER A 79 1.42 8.78 -8.75
C SER A 79 1.05 7.37 -8.29
N ILE A 80 1.74 6.33 -8.78
CA ILE A 80 1.55 4.95 -8.33
C ILE A 80 1.99 4.79 -6.87
N ILE A 81 3.17 5.32 -6.49
CA ILE A 81 3.68 5.25 -5.11
C ILE A 81 2.77 6.02 -4.15
N VAL A 82 2.30 7.21 -4.56
CA VAL A 82 1.34 8.01 -3.77
C VAL A 82 0.03 7.24 -3.59
N SER A 83 -0.49 6.62 -4.64
CA SER A 83 -1.71 5.82 -4.59
C SER A 83 -1.55 4.58 -3.72
N LEU A 84 -0.41 3.89 -3.82
CA LEU A 84 -0.07 2.72 -2.99
C LEU A 84 -0.10 3.06 -1.50
N VAL A 85 0.59 4.13 -1.09
CA VAL A 85 0.62 4.54 0.31
C VAL A 85 -0.76 4.99 0.79
N THR A 86 -1.53 5.68 -0.06
CA THR A 86 -2.91 6.07 0.27
C THR A 86 -3.81 4.85 0.50
N ILE A 87 -3.70 3.81 -0.35
CA ILE A 87 -4.45 2.56 -0.18
C ILE A 87 -4.02 1.88 1.12
N MET A 88 -2.71 1.75 1.36
CA MET A 88 -2.15 1.15 2.58
C MET A 88 -2.63 1.85 3.85
N GLU A 89 -2.57 3.19 3.91
CA GLU A 89 -3.01 3.95 5.09
C GLU A 89 -4.49 3.71 5.39
N ASN A 90 -5.32 3.69 4.36
CA ASN A 90 -6.73 3.35 4.49
C ASN A 90 -6.94 1.91 4.99
N GLU A 91 -6.15 0.96 4.51
CA GLU A 91 -6.24 -0.44 4.92
C GLU A 91 -5.78 -0.67 6.37
N LEU A 92 -4.74 0.02 6.84
CA LEU A 92 -4.36 0.01 8.27
C LEU A 92 -5.53 0.49 9.14
N HIS A 93 -6.21 1.56 8.73
CA HIS A 93 -7.38 2.09 9.43
C HIS A 93 -8.56 1.12 9.40
N GLN A 94 -8.87 0.54 8.24
CA GLN A 94 -9.95 -0.44 8.09
C GLN A 94 -9.68 -1.68 8.93
N PHE A 95 -8.45 -2.19 8.92
CA PHE A 95 -8.04 -3.31 9.74
C PHE A 95 -8.21 -3.03 11.24
N CYS A 96 -7.73 -1.89 11.74
CA CYS A 96 -7.93 -1.51 13.14
C CYS A 96 -9.42 -1.42 13.52
N ASN A 97 -10.24 -0.84 12.65
CA ASN A 97 -11.68 -0.73 12.85
C ASN A 97 -12.37 -2.10 12.84
N MET A 98 -11.95 -3.02 11.97
CA MET A 98 -12.42 -4.40 11.96
C MET A 98 -12.06 -5.08 13.28
N MET A 99 -10.80 -5.02 13.71
CA MET A 99 -10.36 -5.63 14.98
C MET A 99 -11.09 -5.04 16.19
N LYS A 100 -11.41 -3.73 16.14
CA LYS A 100 -12.23 -3.07 17.16
C LYS A 100 -13.61 -3.75 17.29
N ARG A 101 -14.30 -3.96 16.17
CA ARG A 101 -15.64 -4.58 16.13
C ARG A 101 -15.59 -6.02 16.61
N ILE A 102 -14.66 -6.81 16.06
CA ILE A 102 -14.50 -8.24 16.38
C ILE A 102 -14.25 -8.48 17.87
N ASN A 103 -13.44 -7.62 18.51
CA ASN A 103 -13.10 -7.76 19.92
C ASN A 103 -14.01 -6.95 20.85
N ASN A 104 -15.03 -6.27 20.31
CA ASN A 104 -15.93 -5.38 21.07
C ASN A 104 -15.18 -4.36 21.95
N ILE A 105 -14.12 -3.76 21.39
CA ILE A 105 -13.25 -2.80 22.09
C ILE A 105 -13.79 -1.38 21.86
N ASN A 106 -13.78 -0.53 22.89
CA ASN A 106 -14.23 0.87 22.75
C ASN A 106 -13.12 1.85 22.34
N ILE A 107 -11.86 1.49 22.56
CA ILE A 107 -10.67 2.28 22.20
C ILE A 107 -10.52 2.36 20.68
N LYS A 108 -10.15 3.52 20.14
CA LYS A 108 -9.82 3.73 18.72
C LYS A 108 -8.31 3.80 18.54
N HIS A 109 -7.79 3.29 17.42
CA HIS A 109 -6.35 3.35 17.09
C HIS A 109 -5.79 4.77 17.05
N ASN A 110 -6.59 5.74 16.59
CA ASN A 110 -6.18 7.15 16.52
C ASN A 110 -6.22 7.89 17.87
N THR A 111 -6.44 7.18 18.98
CA THR A 111 -6.31 7.75 20.34
C THR A 111 -4.83 7.88 20.74
N PHE A 112 -3.94 7.11 20.11
CA PHE A 112 -2.51 7.13 20.40
C PHE A 112 -1.81 8.26 19.64
N LYS A 113 -0.80 8.85 20.26
CA LYS A 113 0.07 9.82 19.59
C LYS A 113 1.03 9.10 18.63
N GLY A 114 1.43 9.80 17.57
CA GLY A 114 2.40 9.30 16.60
C GLY A 114 1.83 9.22 15.19
N THR A 115 2.66 8.74 14.27
CA THR A 115 2.30 8.43 12.88
C THR A 115 1.29 7.28 12.80
N ILE A 116 0.67 7.09 11.63
CA ILE A 116 -0.28 6.00 11.41
C ILE A 116 0.33 4.62 11.70
N LEU A 117 1.61 4.40 11.38
CA LEU A 117 2.31 3.15 11.67
C LEU A 117 2.54 2.95 13.17
N GLU A 118 2.90 4.00 13.90
CA GLU A 118 3.08 3.94 15.35
C GLU A 118 1.74 3.64 16.04
N GLN A 119 0.68 4.35 15.65
CA GLN A 119 -0.68 4.11 16.13
C GLN A 119 -1.14 2.69 15.84
N PHE A 120 -0.93 2.20 14.62
CA PHE A 120 -1.26 0.83 14.22
C PHE A 120 -0.51 -0.19 15.07
N LYS A 121 0.81 -0.03 15.21
CA LYS A 121 1.67 -0.92 15.99
C LYS A 121 1.22 -1.02 17.45
N ILE A 122 0.94 0.10 18.10
CA ILE A 122 0.43 0.14 19.47
C ILE A 122 -0.92 -0.57 19.53
N TYR A 123 -1.83 -0.26 18.60
CA TYR A 123 -3.17 -0.84 18.61
C TYR A 123 -3.15 -2.37 18.46
N ILE A 124 -2.41 -2.91 17.49
CA ILE A 124 -2.43 -4.37 17.26
C ILE A 124 -1.68 -5.16 18.35
N ASN A 125 -0.66 -4.58 18.99
CA ASN A 125 0.12 -5.28 20.01
C ASN A 125 -0.45 -5.08 21.41
N ASP A 126 -0.77 -3.85 21.78
CA ASP A 126 -1.05 -3.49 23.18
C ASP A 126 -2.56 -3.48 23.48
N VAL A 127 -3.40 -3.25 22.46
CA VAL A 127 -4.87 -3.19 22.62
C VAL A 127 -5.52 -4.50 22.21
N VAL A 128 -5.14 -5.05 21.05
CA VAL A 128 -5.75 -6.26 20.49
C VAL A 128 -4.99 -7.54 20.91
N ASP A 129 -3.72 -7.43 21.34
CA ASP A 129 -2.81 -8.58 21.55
C ASP A 129 -2.84 -9.56 20.37
N LEU A 130 -2.71 -9.05 19.14
CA LEU A 130 -2.75 -9.87 17.93
C LEU A 130 -1.56 -10.83 17.83
N ARG A 131 -0.48 -10.58 18.57
CA ARG A 131 0.79 -11.35 18.53
C ARG A 131 1.35 -11.49 17.11
N PHE A 132 1.14 -10.47 16.27
CA PHE A 132 1.68 -10.43 14.93
C PHE A 132 3.09 -9.84 14.95
N GLU A 133 4.07 -10.64 14.53
CA GLU A 133 5.48 -10.24 14.56
C GLU A 133 5.82 -9.27 13.42
N LEU A 134 5.63 -7.97 13.65
CA LEU A 134 5.89 -6.91 12.66
C LEU A 134 7.31 -6.97 12.08
N SER A 135 8.33 -7.22 12.90
CA SER A 135 9.73 -7.24 12.46
C SER A 135 10.02 -8.30 11.39
N LYS A 136 9.27 -9.41 11.36
CA LYS A 136 9.43 -10.48 10.36
C LYS A 136 8.58 -10.28 9.10
N ASN A 137 7.73 -9.26 9.06
CA ASN A 137 6.73 -9.08 8.00
C ASN A 137 6.93 -7.77 7.24
N ASN A 138 8.15 -7.49 6.77
CA ASN A 138 8.46 -6.30 5.95
C ASN A 138 8.13 -4.95 6.59
N TRP A 139 7.86 -4.88 7.91
CA TRP A 139 7.46 -3.63 8.58
C TRP A 139 8.46 -2.49 8.39
N LYS A 140 9.76 -2.81 8.37
CA LYS A 140 10.80 -1.83 8.03
C LYS A 140 10.52 -1.24 6.65
N LEU A 141 10.45 -2.06 5.61
CA LEU A 141 10.20 -1.62 4.23
C LEU A 141 8.89 -0.83 4.09
N ILE A 142 7.84 -1.21 4.81
CA ILE A 142 6.58 -0.43 4.86
C ILE A 142 6.84 1.00 5.30
N ASN A 143 7.60 1.20 6.38
CA ASN A 143 7.98 2.52 6.85
C ASN A 143 8.84 3.27 5.82
N GLU A 144 9.79 2.58 5.19
CA GLU A 144 10.67 3.19 4.19
C GLU A 144 9.90 3.62 2.93
N ILE A 145 8.87 2.87 2.51
CA ILE A 145 7.96 3.23 1.40
C ILE A 145 7.11 4.47 1.75
N ILE A 146 6.67 4.63 3.00
CA ILE A 146 6.00 5.87 3.45
C ILE A 146 6.95 7.06 3.31
N GLU A 147 8.20 6.91 3.74
CA GLU A 147 9.18 8.00 3.64
C GLU A 147 9.55 8.30 2.18
N LEU A 148 9.57 7.30 1.30
CA LEU A 148 9.65 7.52 -0.15
C LEU A 148 8.49 8.40 -0.64
N ARG A 149 7.25 8.08 -0.26
CA ARG A 149 6.09 8.92 -0.59
C ARG A 149 6.25 10.34 -0.05
N ASN A 150 6.73 10.49 1.19
CA ASN A 150 6.94 11.81 1.79
C ASN A 150 7.98 12.63 1.01
N CYS A 151 9.06 12.00 0.55
CA CYS A 151 10.05 12.63 -0.31
C CYS A 151 9.44 13.04 -1.66
N ILE A 152 8.69 12.15 -2.31
CA ILE A 152 7.98 12.44 -3.57
C ILE A 152 7.07 13.66 -3.42
N VAL A 153 6.20 13.68 -2.41
CA VAL A 153 5.16 14.71 -2.27
C VAL A 153 5.72 16.04 -1.77
N HIS A 154 6.67 16.02 -0.84
CA HIS A 154 7.14 17.24 -0.16
C HIS A 154 8.47 17.77 -0.68
N HIS A 155 9.23 16.96 -1.42
CA HIS A 155 10.57 17.31 -1.90
C HIS A 155 10.74 17.05 -3.41
N ASP A 156 9.65 16.78 -4.15
CA ASP A 156 9.67 16.48 -5.59
C ASP A 156 10.69 15.38 -5.94
N SER A 157 10.79 14.36 -5.09
CA SER A 157 11.75 13.24 -5.23
C SER A 157 13.24 13.64 -5.10
N ASN A 158 13.55 14.87 -4.70
CA ASN A 158 14.92 15.32 -4.44
C ASN A 158 15.33 14.99 -2.99
N LEU A 159 16.52 14.39 -2.86
CA LEU A 159 17.14 14.10 -1.55
C LEU A 159 17.93 15.31 -1.00
N GLU A 160 18.27 16.25 -1.88
CA GLU A 160 18.89 17.52 -1.54
C GLU A 160 18.32 18.59 -2.47
N ASP A 161 17.81 19.69 -1.91
CA ASP A 161 17.28 20.78 -2.72
C ASP A 161 18.38 21.71 -3.25
N TRP A 162 17.99 22.67 -4.08
CA TRP A 162 18.91 23.61 -4.70
C TRP A 162 19.64 24.55 -3.71
N TYR A 163 19.21 24.61 -2.45
CA TYR A 163 19.89 25.31 -1.37
C TYR A 163 20.85 24.41 -0.56
N GLY A 164 20.99 23.13 -0.95
CA GLY A 164 21.78 22.14 -0.22
C GLY A 164 21.08 21.57 1.02
N ARG A 165 19.76 21.78 1.16
CA ARG A 165 18.99 21.25 2.30
C ARG A 165 18.63 19.80 2.02
N LYS A 166 19.06 18.91 2.91
CA LYS A 166 18.85 17.47 2.79
C LYS A 166 17.47 17.05 3.29
N PHE A 167 16.86 16.10 2.59
CA PHE A 167 15.70 15.39 3.08
C PHE A 167 16.05 14.69 4.40
N ALA A 168 15.25 14.94 5.45
CA ALA A 168 15.57 14.49 6.80
C ALA A 168 15.71 12.96 6.94
N LYS A 169 15.11 12.19 6.00
CA LYS A 169 15.11 10.72 5.99
C LYS A 169 15.93 10.16 4.82
N ILE A 170 16.95 10.86 4.34
CA ILE A 170 17.80 10.40 3.22
C ILE A 170 18.34 8.97 3.41
N GLU A 171 18.78 8.62 4.62
CA GLU A 171 19.34 7.27 4.88
C GLU A 171 18.28 6.18 4.81
N VAL A 172 17.02 6.52 5.12
CA VAL A 172 15.87 5.61 4.92
C VAL A 172 15.67 5.33 3.44
N ILE A 173 15.77 6.35 2.58
CA ILE A 173 15.68 6.17 1.13
C ILE A 173 16.85 5.35 0.59
N ARG A 174 18.07 5.58 1.10
CA ARG A 174 19.26 4.79 0.70
C ARG A 174 19.12 3.32 1.09
N ASN A 175 18.57 3.02 2.27
CA ASN A 175 18.27 1.65 2.67
C ASN A 175 17.20 1.02 1.76
N LEU A 176 16.17 1.79 1.40
CA LEU A 176 15.12 1.33 0.50
C LEU A 176 15.67 1.01 -0.89
N SER A 177 16.52 1.87 -1.46
CA SER A 177 17.16 1.62 -2.77
C SER A 177 18.10 0.41 -2.76
N GLN A 178 18.67 0.05 -1.61
CA GLN A 178 19.45 -1.18 -1.47
C GLN A 178 18.55 -2.43 -1.42
N ALA A 179 17.37 -2.32 -0.79
CA ALA A 179 16.43 -3.41 -0.67
C ALA A 179 15.56 -3.62 -1.93
N ILE A 180 15.30 -2.53 -2.67
CA ILE A 180 14.55 -2.48 -3.92
C ILE A 180 15.47 -1.81 -4.96
N PRO A 181 16.36 -2.57 -5.63
CA PRO A 181 17.41 -2.02 -6.50
C PRO A 181 16.89 -1.25 -7.71
N SER A 182 15.62 -1.46 -8.07
CA SER A 182 14.93 -0.71 -9.11
C SER A 182 14.64 0.74 -8.71
N ILE A 183 14.66 1.08 -7.41
CA ILE A 183 14.66 2.47 -6.94
C ILE A 183 16.09 3.00 -7.03
N ILE A 184 16.32 3.91 -7.97
CA ILE A 184 17.66 4.44 -8.25
C ILE A 184 17.79 5.83 -7.62
N ILE A 185 18.96 6.12 -7.05
CA ILE A 185 19.34 7.46 -6.63
C ILE A 185 20.39 7.96 -7.62
N ASP A 186 20.08 9.02 -8.37
CA ASP A 186 21.07 9.69 -9.21
C ASP A 186 21.97 10.57 -8.34
N GLU A 187 23.19 10.12 -8.09
CA GLU A 187 24.16 10.84 -7.24
C GLU A 187 24.54 12.23 -7.81
N LYS A 188 24.33 12.51 -9.10
CA LYS A 188 24.61 13.82 -9.69
C LYS A 188 23.55 14.85 -9.34
N SER A 189 22.28 14.47 -9.49
CA SER A 189 21.13 15.35 -9.25
C SER A 189 20.51 15.18 -7.87
N SER A 190 20.96 14.19 -7.09
CA SER A 190 20.34 13.76 -5.83
C SER A 190 18.85 13.42 -5.97
N ASN A 191 18.41 13.02 -7.16
CA ASN A 191 17.02 12.64 -7.42
C ASN A 191 16.78 11.14 -7.30
N ILE A 192 15.58 10.80 -6.85
CA ILE A 192 15.06 9.44 -6.89
C ILE A 192 14.44 9.20 -8.26
N ILE A 193 14.90 8.14 -8.93
CA ILE A 193 14.39 7.68 -10.22
C ILE A 193 13.64 6.36 -9.97
N LEU A 194 12.41 6.32 -10.49
CA LEU A 194 11.52 5.16 -10.41
C LEU A 194 11.34 4.56 -11.80
N ASP A 195 11.43 3.23 -11.89
CA ASP A 195 11.10 2.44 -13.06
C ASP A 195 9.88 1.51 -12.80
N ASP A 196 9.59 0.60 -13.74
CA ASP A 196 8.46 -0.34 -13.61
C ASP A 196 8.71 -1.37 -12.52
N GLY A 197 9.96 -1.75 -12.33
CA GLY A 197 10.40 -2.58 -11.21
C GLY A 197 10.08 -1.90 -9.89
N SER A 198 10.41 -0.60 -9.73
CA SER A 198 10.24 0.12 -8.47
C SER A 198 8.79 0.08 -8.00
N CYS A 199 7.86 0.39 -8.91
CA CYS A 199 6.43 0.41 -8.61
C CYS A 199 5.92 -0.99 -8.25
N ASN A 200 6.26 -2.01 -9.04
CA ASN A 200 5.79 -3.38 -8.82
C ASN A 200 6.35 -4.01 -7.54
N GLU A 201 7.62 -3.77 -7.23
CA GLU A 201 8.27 -4.26 -6.01
C GLU A 201 7.66 -3.61 -4.77
N CYS A 202 7.43 -2.28 -4.78
CA CYS A 202 6.75 -1.59 -3.69
C CYS A 202 5.34 -2.13 -3.46
N ILE A 203 4.55 -2.32 -4.53
CA ILE A 203 3.20 -2.90 -4.45
C ILE A 203 3.27 -4.30 -3.82
N THR A 204 4.25 -5.12 -4.24
CA THR A 204 4.42 -6.49 -3.75
C THR A 204 4.78 -6.53 -2.26
N VAL A 205 5.67 -5.66 -1.81
CA VAL A 205 6.04 -5.54 -0.39
C VAL A 205 4.83 -5.23 0.47
N VAL A 206 4.04 -4.22 0.07
CA VAL A 206 2.85 -3.81 0.83
C VAL A 206 1.77 -4.90 0.78
N GLN A 207 1.54 -5.51 -0.38
CA GLN A 207 0.59 -6.62 -0.50
C GLN A 207 0.98 -7.79 0.41
N SER A 208 2.24 -8.20 0.39
CA SER A 208 2.72 -9.31 1.23
C SER A 208 2.56 -9.03 2.73
N PHE A 209 2.74 -7.79 3.16
CA PHE A 209 2.53 -7.41 4.56
C PHE A 209 1.07 -7.65 4.99
N PHE A 210 0.11 -7.15 4.21
CA PHE A 210 -1.31 -7.31 4.54
C PHE A 210 -1.80 -8.75 4.34
N ASP A 211 -1.34 -9.45 3.31
CA ASP A 211 -1.64 -10.87 3.13
C ASP A 211 -1.23 -11.66 4.38
N ASN A 212 -0.04 -11.42 4.91
CA ASN A 212 0.43 -12.08 6.13
C ASN A 212 -0.38 -11.65 7.36
N LEU A 213 -0.71 -10.36 7.48
CA LEU A 213 -1.52 -9.83 8.58
C LEU A 213 -2.92 -10.46 8.60
N TYR A 214 -3.62 -10.48 7.47
CA TYR A 214 -4.95 -11.07 7.36
C TYR A 214 -4.92 -12.58 7.52
N LYS A 215 -3.94 -13.29 6.92
CA LYS A 215 -3.78 -14.74 7.13
C LYS A 215 -3.56 -15.08 8.60
N HIS A 216 -2.66 -14.35 9.27
CA HIS A 216 -2.43 -14.50 10.71
C HIS A 216 -3.72 -14.28 11.51
N THR A 217 -4.49 -13.24 11.17
CA THR A 217 -5.76 -12.93 11.83
C THR A 217 -6.79 -14.05 11.60
N LEU A 218 -6.93 -14.57 10.38
CA LEU A 218 -7.84 -15.69 10.08
C LEU A 218 -7.52 -16.97 10.88
N LEU A 219 -6.24 -17.21 11.19
CA LEU A 219 -5.84 -18.35 12.03
C LEU A 219 -6.28 -18.18 13.49
N LEU A 220 -6.36 -16.94 13.99
CA LEU A 220 -6.84 -16.63 15.34
C LEU A 220 -8.38 -16.66 15.44
N TYR A 221 -9.07 -16.40 14.33
CA TYR A 221 -10.54 -16.43 14.24
C TYR A 221 -10.98 -17.46 13.18
N PRO A 222 -10.82 -18.76 13.45
CA PRO A 222 -11.21 -19.79 12.50
C PRO A 222 -12.72 -19.78 12.28
N LYS A 223 -13.15 -20.20 11.09
CA LYS A 223 -14.56 -20.38 10.77
C LYS A 223 -15.17 -21.31 11.82
N ALA A 224 -16.26 -20.89 12.45
CA ALA A 224 -17.00 -21.79 13.33
C ALA A 224 -17.38 -23.03 12.50
N ASN A 225 -17.04 -24.23 12.98
CA ASN A 225 -17.53 -25.46 12.38
C ASN A 225 -19.06 -25.34 12.36
N SER A 226 -19.65 -25.30 11.17
CA SER A 226 -21.09 -25.33 10.98
C SER A 226 -21.60 -26.73 11.32
N THR A 227 -21.66 -27.06 12.61
CA THR A 227 -22.34 -28.17 13.31
C THR A 227 -21.92 -28.06 14.79
N SER A 228 -22.78 -27.93 15.80
CA SER A 228 -24.03 -28.64 16.10
C SER A 228 -24.72 -28.02 17.34
N ASN A 229 -26.06 -27.98 17.35
CA ASN A 229 -27.00 -27.97 18.51
C ASN A 229 -28.23 -27.06 18.32
N ILE A 230 -28.94 -27.22 17.21
CA ILE A 230 -30.39 -27.04 17.16
C ILE A 230 -30.92 -28.44 16.86
N PHE A 231 -31.84 -28.96 17.69
CA PHE A 231 -32.31 -30.35 17.77
C PHE A 231 -31.47 -31.29 18.66
N ASN A 232 -31.54 -31.09 19.98
CA ASN A 232 -31.63 -32.20 20.95
C ASN A 232 -32.12 -31.65 22.29
N GLU A 233 -33.37 -31.18 22.34
CA GLU A 233 -34.14 -31.16 23.58
C GLU A 233 -35.59 -31.57 23.27
N ASN A 234 -36.06 -32.53 24.07
CA ASN A 234 -37.46 -32.90 24.34
C ASN A 234 -38.17 -33.84 23.35
N ASN A 235 -38.08 -35.14 23.62
CA ASN A 235 -39.23 -35.86 24.20
C ASN A 235 -38.84 -37.26 24.67
N SER A 236 -38.38 -37.33 25.92
CA SER A 236 -38.66 -38.46 26.80
C SER A 236 -39.99 -38.17 27.52
N LEU A 237 -41.06 -38.82 27.09
CA LEU A 237 -42.25 -39.02 27.90
C LEU A 237 -42.48 -40.53 27.95
N ASP A 238 -41.97 -41.13 29.02
CA ASP A 238 -42.52 -42.37 29.57
C ASP A 238 -43.63 -41.99 30.58
N PHE A 239 -44.67 -42.82 30.56
CA PHE A 239 -45.95 -42.83 31.29
C PHE A 239 -47.17 -42.17 30.60
#